data_AF-A0A4Q3TXI9-F1
#
_entry.id   AF-A0A4Q3TXI9-F1
#
_cell.length_a   1.000
_cell.length_b   1.000
_cell.length_c   1.000
_cell.angle_alpha   90.00
_cell.angle_beta   90.00
_cell.angle_gamma   90.00
#
_symmetry.space_group_name_H-M   'P 1'
#
loop_
_entity.id
_entity.type
_entity.pdbx_description
1 polymer ?
#
loop_
_entity_poly.entity_id
_entity_poly.type
_entity_poly.pdbx_seq_one_letter_code
_entity_poly.pdbx_strand_id
1 'polypeptide(L)'
;MIEQYGWSDAWATAFAPQAQAGHVPGRVILQHRNGYLVATDEGELQAKASGRLRHEAQEVGHPAVGDWVALSLNLQDRTATIHAVLPRRTAFVRRAADSVRRMQI
;
A
#
# COMPACT_ATOMS: atom_id res chain seq x y z
N MET A 1 -6.96 -3.72 -11.87
CA MET A 1 -5.61 -4.31 -11.75
C MET A 1 -5.16 -4.56 -10.30
N ILE A 2 -5.85 -4.04 -9.27
CA ILE A 2 -5.50 -4.29 -7.85
C ILE A 2 -6.15 -5.55 -7.25
N GLU A 3 -7.22 -6.07 -7.87
CA GLU A 3 -7.96 -7.25 -7.39
C GLU A 3 -7.12 -8.52 -7.37
N GLN A 4 -6.18 -8.65 -8.32
CA GLN A 4 -5.19 -9.74 -8.34
C GLN A 4 -4.27 -9.73 -7.11
N TYR A 5 -4.16 -8.59 -6.43
CA TYR A 5 -3.42 -8.43 -5.18
C TYR A 5 -4.34 -8.62 -3.95
N GLY A 6 -5.53 -9.20 -4.09
CA GLY A 6 -6.41 -9.51 -2.96
C GLY A 6 -7.22 -8.32 -2.44
N TRP A 7 -7.56 -7.37 -3.31
CA TRP A 7 -8.52 -6.33 -3.00
C TRP A 7 -9.92 -6.94 -2.90
N SER A 8 -10.69 -6.56 -1.88
CA SER A 8 -12.04 -7.06 -1.63
C SER A 8 -12.96 -5.92 -1.20
N ASP A 9 -14.27 -6.13 -1.27
CA ASP A 9 -15.28 -5.16 -0.81
C ASP A 9 -15.05 -4.70 0.65
N ALA A 10 -14.57 -5.62 1.47
CA ALA A 10 -14.13 -5.38 2.83
C ALA A 10 -13.00 -4.32 2.95
N TRP A 11 -12.09 -4.28 1.97
CA TRP A 11 -11.05 -3.25 1.87
C TRP A 11 -11.59 -1.96 1.26
N ALA A 12 -12.47 -2.07 0.27
CA ALA A 12 -13.16 -0.91 -0.31
C ALA A 12 -13.95 -0.11 0.75
N THR A 13 -14.64 -0.81 1.65
CA THR A 13 -15.36 -0.20 2.77
C THR A 13 -14.41 0.51 3.74
N ALA A 14 -13.31 -0.14 4.13
CA ALA A 14 -12.29 0.47 4.99
C ALA A 14 -11.57 1.65 4.31
N PHE A 15 -11.52 1.64 2.98
CA PHE A 15 -10.91 2.68 2.16
C PHE A 15 -11.84 3.86 1.86
N ALA A 16 -13.15 3.71 1.99
CA ALA A 16 -14.14 4.75 1.70
C ALA A 16 -13.81 6.16 2.24
N PRO A 17 -13.33 6.35 3.49
CA PRO A 17 -12.94 7.69 3.97
C PRO A 17 -11.71 8.25 3.25
N GLN A 18 -10.79 7.39 2.81
CA GLN A 18 -9.58 7.78 2.08
C GLN A 18 -9.90 8.12 0.62
N ALA A 19 -10.85 7.39 0.01
CA ALA A 19 -11.35 7.71 -1.33
C ALA A 19 -11.98 9.12 -1.38
N GLN A 20 -12.72 9.51 -0.34
CA GLN A 20 -13.30 10.85 -0.22
C GLN A 20 -12.25 11.96 -0.10
N ALA A 21 -11.06 11.63 0.42
CA ALA A 21 -9.92 12.54 0.47
C ALA A 21 -9.14 12.62 -0.86
N GLY A 22 -9.59 11.93 -1.92
CA GLY A 22 -8.92 11.88 -3.22
C GLY A 22 -7.69 10.97 -3.24
N HIS A 23 -7.51 10.12 -2.22
CA HIS A 23 -6.46 9.12 -2.23
C HIS A 23 -6.84 7.93 -3.11
N VAL A 24 -5.84 7.20 -3.57
CA VAL A 24 -6.01 5.92 -4.25
C VAL A 24 -5.51 4.77 -3.37
N PRO A 25 -6.07 3.56 -3.53
CA PRO A 25 -5.58 2.39 -2.84
C PRO A 25 -4.34 1.82 -3.54
N GLY A 26 -3.43 1.25 -2.75
CA GLY A 26 -2.35 0.44 -3.27
C GLY A 26 -1.84 -0.58 -2.27
N ARG A 27 -1.18 -1.63 -2.75
CA ARG A 27 -0.61 -2.68 -1.91
C ARG A 27 0.90 -2.58 -1.87
N VAL A 28 1.49 -2.56 -0.67
CA VAL A 28 2.95 -2.56 -0.52
C VAL A 28 3.47 -3.92 -0.99
N ILE A 29 4.30 -3.93 -2.03
CA ILE A 29 4.89 -5.15 -2.60
C ILE A 29 6.37 -5.29 -2.28
N LEU A 30 7.04 -4.18 -1.94
CA LEU A 30 8.43 -4.16 -1.49
C LEU A 30 8.65 -3.01 -0.51
N GLN A 31 9.44 -3.25 0.53
CA GLN A 31 9.90 -2.24 1.45
C GLN A 31 11.43 -2.11 1.35
N HIS A 32 11.93 -0.89 1.26
CA HIS A 32 13.35 -0.59 1.33
C HIS A 32 13.62 0.55 2.31
N ARG A 33 14.90 0.82 2.59
CA ARG A 33 15.36 1.73 3.65
C ARG A 33 14.78 3.15 3.56
N ASN A 34 14.46 3.60 2.35
CA ASN A 34 14.07 4.98 2.04
C ASN A 34 12.68 5.11 1.40
N GLY A 35 11.90 4.03 1.33
CA GLY A 35 10.62 4.03 0.63
C GLY A 35 10.02 2.65 0.44
N TYR A 36 9.00 2.61 -0.39
CA TYR A 36 8.18 1.44 -0.64
C TYR A 36 7.91 1.34 -2.14
N LEU A 37 7.79 0.12 -2.64
CA LEU A 37 7.18 -0.12 -3.94
C LEU A 37 5.73 -0.52 -3.70
N VAL A 38 4.80 0.16 -4.35
CA VAL A 38 3.36 -0.06 -4.17
C VAL A 38 2.73 -0.39 -5.51
N ALA A 39 1.95 -1.47 -5.56
CA ALA A 39 1.13 -1.80 -6.70
C ALA A 39 -0.19 -1.03 -6.62
N THR A 40 -0.48 -0.25 -7.65
CA THR A 40 -1.73 0.52 -7.83
C THR A 40 -2.39 0.09 -9.14
N ASP A 41 -3.55 0.67 -9.47
CA ASP A 41 -4.20 0.40 -10.76
C ASP A 41 -3.39 0.94 -11.95
N GLU A 42 -2.59 2.00 -11.71
CA GLU A 42 -1.68 2.61 -12.68
C GLU A 42 -0.35 1.83 -12.84
N GLY A 43 -0.16 0.76 -12.07
CA GLY A 43 1.05 -0.07 -12.06
C GLY A 43 1.88 0.05 -10.79
N GLU A 44 3.15 -0.35 -10.86
CA GLU A 44 4.08 -0.30 -9.72
C GLU A 44 4.71 1.09 -9.60
N LEU A 45 4.56 1.73 -8.43
CA LEU A 45 5.04 3.09 -8.18
C LEU A 45 5.94 3.15 -6.94
N GLN A 46 6.95 4.01 -7.02
CA GLN A 46 7.82 4.33 -5.90
C GLN A 46 7.09 5.25 -4.92
N ALA A 47 6.85 4.76 -3.71
CA ALA A 47 6.09 5.46 -2.70
C ALA A 47 6.94 5.81 -1.48
N LYS A 48 6.68 6.97 -0.87
CA LYS A 48 7.28 7.38 0.40
C LYS A 48 6.20 7.56 1.46
N ALA A 49 6.50 7.18 2.69
CA ALA A 49 5.63 7.52 3.82
C ALA A 49 5.61 9.04 4.01
N SER A 50 4.40 9.61 4.10
CA SER A 50 4.21 11.00 4.49
C SER A 50 4.85 11.27 5.85
N GLY A 51 5.24 12.52 6.12
CA GLY A 51 5.84 12.90 7.41
C GLY A 51 4.96 12.46 8.58
N ARG A 52 3.66 12.73 8.48
CA ARG A 52 2.65 12.28 9.45
C ARG A 52 2.67 10.76 9.66
N LEU A 53 2.62 9.96 8.59
CA LEU A 53 2.66 8.50 8.69
C LEU A 53 3.97 8.01 9.33
N ARG A 54 5.11 8.67 9.07
CA ARG A 54 6.38 8.31 9.71
C ARG A 54 6.35 8.53 11.21
N HIS A 55 5.70 9.61 11.68
CA HIS A 55 5.51 9.87 13.10
C HIS A 55 4.55 8.85 13.73
N GLU A 56 3.38 8.61 13.12
CA GLU A 56 2.41 7.62 13.62
C GLU A 56 3.02 6.20 13.65
N ALA A 57 3.81 5.84 12.63
CA ALA A 57 4.50 4.55 12.56
C ALA A 57 5.53 4.31 13.67
N GLN A 58 5.95 5.32 14.43
CA GLN A 58 6.78 5.11 15.61
C GLN A 58 6.00 4.38 16.72
N GLU A 59 4.68 4.57 16.77
CA GLU A 59 3.80 3.95 17.76
C GLU A 59 3.11 2.70 17.21
N VAL A 60 2.62 2.74 15.98
CA VAL A 60 1.84 1.64 15.37
C VAL A 60 2.65 0.72 14.43
N GLY A 61 3.92 1.06 14.21
CA GLY A 61 4.82 0.36 13.29
C GLY A 61 4.73 0.87 11.84
N HIS A 62 5.81 0.68 11.10
CA HIS A 62 5.88 1.05 9.68
C HIS A 62 5.01 0.15 8.80
N PRO A 63 4.57 0.65 7.62
CA PRO A 63 3.97 -0.17 6.58
C PRO A 63 4.87 -1.36 6.25
N ALA A 64 4.29 -2.55 6.17
CA ALA A 64 5.00 -3.78 5.82
C ALA A 64 4.56 -4.28 4.45
N VAL A 65 5.34 -5.18 3.85
CA VAL A 65 4.95 -5.86 2.62
C VAL A 65 3.63 -6.61 2.84
N GLY A 66 2.69 -6.41 1.92
CA GLY A 66 1.35 -6.98 1.97
C GLY A 66 0.29 -6.04 2.57
N ASP A 67 0.68 -4.97 3.27
CA ASP A 67 -0.26 -3.96 3.78
C ASP A 67 -0.94 -3.20 2.63
N TRP A 68 -2.24 -2.97 2.80
CA TRP A 68 -2.99 -2.03 1.97
C TRP A 68 -2.80 -0.62 2.50
N VAL A 69 -2.54 0.32 1.60
CA VAL A 69 -2.25 1.70 1.94
C VAL A 69 -3.05 2.67 1.08
N ALA A 70 -3.36 3.82 1.67
CA ALA A 70 -3.92 4.97 0.98
C ALA A 70 -2.78 5.90 0.58
N LEU A 71 -2.72 6.23 -0.71
CA LEU A 71 -1.66 7.03 -1.27
C LEU A 71 -2.18 8.11 -2.23
N SER A 72 -1.42 9.18 -2.35
CA SER A 72 -1.62 10.20 -3.38
C SER A 72 -0.63 9.94 -4.51
N LEU A 73 -1.15 9.86 -5.73
CA LEU A 73 -0.35 9.66 -6.94
C LEU A 73 0.24 10.98 -7.41
N ASN A 74 1.52 10.96 -7.76
CA ASN A 74 2.16 11.99 -8.58
C ASN A 74 2.55 11.36 -9.92
N LEU A 75 1.63 11.39 -10.87
CA LEU A 75 1.81 10.76 -12.18
C LEU A 75 2.92 11.42 -13.02
N GLN A 76 3.21 12.71 -12.82
CA GLN A 76 4.31 13.39 -13.52
C GLN A 76 5.66 12.80 -13.15
N ASP A 77 5.86 12.50 -11.86
CA ASP A 77 7.13 11.99 -11.33
C ASP A 77 7.14 10.47 -11.18
N ARG A 78 6.04 9.78 -11.52
CA ARG A 78 5.82 8.34 -11.26
C ARG A 78 6.11 7.94 -9.81
N THR A 79 5.79 8.84 -8.88
CA THR A 79 5.94 8.62 -7.44
C THR A 79 4.60 8.70 -6.72
N ALA A 80 4.57 8.19 -5.50
CA ALA A 80 3.41 8.22 -4.64
C ALA A 80 3.77 8.62 -3.21
N THR A 81 2.82 9.21 -2.50
CA THR A 81 2.97 9.50 -1.08
C THR A 81 1.96 8.68 -0.30
N ILE A 82 2.43 7.88 0.66
CA ILE A 82 1.59 7.06 1.53
C ILE A 82 1.08 7.94 2.68
N HIS A 83 -0.24 8.09 2.75
CA HIS A 83 -0.91 8.89 3.77
C HIS A 83 -1.35 8.03 4.96
N ALA A 84 -1.87 6.83 4.70
CA ALA A 84 -2.35 5.94 5.74
C ALA A 84 -2.15 4.48 5.37
N VAL A 85 -2.00 3.63 6.38
CA VAL A 85 -2.11 2.17 6.25
C VAL A 85 -3.54 1.80 6.63
N LEU A 86 -4.22 1.00 5.80
CA LEU A 86 -5.55 0.52 6.12
C LEU A 86 -5.45 -0.42 7.33
N PRO A 87 -6.50 -0.51 8.17
CA PRO A 87 -6.46 -1.33 9.38
C PRO A 87 -6.03 -2.76 9.03
N ARG A 88 -4.99 -3.25 9.70
CA ARG A 88 -4.46 -4.61 9.54
C ARG A 88 -5.53 -5.61 9.97
N ARG A 89 -6.39 -6.00 9.03
CA ARG A 89 -7.46 -6.98 9.29
C ARG A 89 -6.93 -8.39 9.57
N THR A 90 -5.62 -8.61 9.44
CA THR A 90 -5.06 -9.96 9.29
C THR A 90 -3.68 -10.12 9.93
N ALA A 91 -3.63 -10.36 11.24
CA ALA A 91 -2.66 -11.33 11.77
C ALA A 91 -2.99 -12.78 11.30
N PHE A 92 -4.07 -12.97 10.51
CA PHE A 92 -4.71 -14.27 10.26
C PHE A 92 -5.08 -14.61 8.81
N VAL A 93 -4.64 -13.87 7.78
CA VAL A 93 -4.89 -14.28 6.38
C VAL A 93 -3.57 -14.60 5.71
N ARG A 94 -2.94 -15.67 6.20
CA ARG A 94 -2.00 -16.47 5.42
C ARG A 94 -2.83 -17.29 4.42
N ARG A 95 -3.36 -16.64 3.38
CA ARG A 95 -3.96 -17.27 2.19
C ARG A 95 -4.07 -16.16 1.13
N ALA A 96 -3.48 -16.36 -0.04
CA ALA A 96 -3.40 -15.43 -1.19
C ALA A 96 -2.25 -14.39 -1.16
N ALA A 97 -1.02 -14.90 -1.14
CA ALA A 97 0.10 -14.27 -1.86
C ALA A 97 1.10 -15.36 -2.26
N ASP A 98 0.61 -16.41 -2.92
CA ASP A 98 1.51 -17.22 -3.73
C ASP A 98 1.60 -16.54 -5.11
N SER A 99 2.83 -16.46 -5.63
CA SER A 99 3.19 -16.00 -6.97
C SER A 99 3.32 -14.49 -7.23
N VAL A 100 4.41 -13.89 -6.73
CA VAL A 100 5.38 -13.23 -7.63
C VAL A 100 6.78 -13.67 -7.23
N ARG A 101 7.22 -14.76 -7.84
CA ARG A 101 8.61 -15.21 -7.87
C ARG A 101 9.39 -14.21 -8.73
N ARG A 102 9.98 -13.16 -8.14
CA ARG A 102 11.10 -12.47 -8.81
C ARG A 102 12.35 -13.30 -8.58
N MET A 103 12.63 -14.14 -9.56
CA MET A 103 13.95 -14.70 -9.78
C MET A 103 14.88 -13.54 -10.08
N GLN A 104 15.90 -13.31 -9.26
CA GLN A 104 17.03 -12.48 -9.66
C GLN A 104 18.10 -13.45 -10.15
N ILE A 105 18.47 -13.32 -11.42
CA ILE A 105 19.67 -13.95 -12.00
C ILE A 105 20.93 -13.28 -11.46
#